data_AF-A0A2S9FX20-F1
#
_entry.id   AF-A0A2S9FX20-F1
#
_cell.length_a   1.000
_cell.length_b   1.000
_cell.length_c   1.000
_cell.angle_alpha   90.00
_cell.angle_beta   90.00
_cell.angle_gamma   90.00
#
_symmetry.space_group_name_H-M   'P 1'
#
loop_
_entity.id
_entity.type
_entity.pdbx_description
1 polymer ?
#
loop_
_entity_poly.entity_id
_entity_poly.type
_entity_poly.pdbx_seq_one_letter_code
_entity_poly.pdbx_strand_id
1 'polypeptide(L)'
;AVAQFQDITARKAAETELARLAVTDQLTGLYNRRALVDCAKRHHAAAPDVPLGVIFVDLDGFKHVNDTHGHAAGDAVLVAAALRL
;
A
#
# COMPACT_ATOMS: atom_id res chain seq x y z
N ALA A 1 21.50 41.97 -6.72
CA ALA A 1 20.40 41.00 -6.49
C ALA A 1 20.94 39.90 -5.60
N VAL A 2 20.32 39.64 -4.45
CA VAL A 2 20.72 38.55 -3.55
C VAL A 2 19.78 37.38 -3.81
N ALA A 3 20.31 36.23 -4.24
CA ALA A 3 19.55 34.99 -4.32
C ALA A 3 19.80 34.19 -3.04
N GLN A 4 18.73 33.87 -2.30
CA GLN A 4 18.77 32.92 -1.20
C GLN A 4 18.48 31.52 -1.77
N PHE A 5 19.45 30.61 -1.68
CA PHE A 5 19.21 29.19 -1.90
C PHE A 5 18.89 28.55 -0.53
N GLN A 6 17.64 28.14 -0.33
CA GLN A 6 17.27 27.27 0.79
C GLN A 6 17.43 25.81 0.36
N ASP A 7 18.18 25.04 1.12
CA ASP A 7 18.23 23.59 0.98
C ASP A 7 16.87 23.01 1.39
N ILE A 8 16.09 22.57 0.39
CA ILE A 8 14.76 21.99 0.58
C ILE A 8 14.79 20.46 0.57
N THR A 9 15.98 19.84 0.53
CA THR A 9 16.15 18.40 0.32
C THR A 9 15.47 17.59 1.40
N ALA A 10 15.71 17.94 2.68
CA ALA A 10 15.11 17.24 3.82
C ALA A 10 13.58 17.35 3.83
N ARG A 11 13.04 18.52 3.51
CA ARG A 11 11.58 18.74 3.41
C ARG A 11 10.96 17.89 2.30
N LYS A 12 11.60 17.88 1.12
CA LYS A 12 11.12 17.09 -0.02
C LYS A 12 11.17 15.59 0.24
N ALA A 13 12.19 15.11 0.94
CA ALA A 13 12.27 13.71 1.36
C ALA A 13 11.14 13.34 2.33
N ALA A 14 10.87 14.19 3.34
CA ALA A 14 9.78 13.97 4.28
C ALA A 14 8.40 13.99 3.60
N GLU A 15 8.16 14.94 2.69
CA GLU A 15 6.93 15.00 1.88
C GLU A 15 6.74 13.71 1.06
N THR A 16 7.81 13.21 0.45
CA THR A 16 7.79 11.97 -0.34
C THR A 16 7.48 10.75 0.52
N GLU A 17 8.12 10.65 1.69
CA GLU A 17 7.87 9.53 2.60
C GLU A 17 6.45 9.56 3.17
N LEU A 18 5.92 10.74 3.53
CA LEU A 18 4.53 10.90 3.95
C LEU A 18 3.56 10.48 2.84
N ALA A 19 3.85 10.87 1.59
CA ALA A 19 3.04 10.45 0.45
C ALA A 19 3.07 8.93 0.26
N ARG A 20 4.24 8.30 0.42
CA ARG A 20 4.40 6.84 0.36
C ARG A 20 3.59 6.15 1.45
N LEU A 21 3.76 6.55 2.70
CA LEU A 21 3.04 5.99 3.86
C LEU A 21 1.52 6.16 3.76
N ALA A 22 1.03 7.21 3.09
CA ALA A 22 -0.40 7.42 2.88
C ALA A 22 -1.04 6.40 1.92
N VAL A 23 -0.24 5.77 1.05
CA VAL A 23 -0.73 4.85 0.00
C VAL A 23 -0.27 3.41 0.18
N THR A 24 0.66 3.12 1.08
CA THR A 24 1.14 1.76 1.36
C THR A 24 0.62 1.20 2.68
N ASP A 25 0.41 -0.11 2.73
CA ASP A 25 0.23 -0.87 3.97
C ASP A 25 1.60 -1.06 4.66
N GLN A 26 1.67 -0.79 5.97
CA GLN A 26 2.95 -0.77 6.68
C GLN A 26 3.51 -2.16 6.98
N LEU A 27 2.66 -3.18 7.09
CA LEU A 27 3.07 -4.54 7.36
C LEU A 27 3.60 -5.21 6.10
N THR A 28 2.82 -5.16 5.03
CA THR A 28 3.10 -5.92 3.78
C THR A 28 3.88 -5.13 2.74
N GLY A 29 3.88 -3.80 2.82
CA GLY A 29 4.46 -2.91 1.81
C GLY A 29 3.64 -2.75 0.53
N LEU A 30 2.52 -3.47 0.39
CA LEU A 30 1.61 -3.35 -0.75
C LEU A 30 0.87 -2.01 -0.74
N TYR A 31 0.23 -1.65 -1.86
CA TYR A 31 -0.72 -0.56 -1.87
C TYR A 31 -1.91 -0.86 -0.96
N ASN A 32 -2.26 0.12 -0.13
CA ASN A 32 -3.39 0.00 0.77
C ASN A 32 -4.73 0.14 0.02
N ARG A 33 -5.84 -0.08 0.73
CA ARG A 33 -7.20 0.03 0.18
C ARG A 33 -7.49 1.37 -0.48
N ARG A 34 -6.99 2.49 0.07
CA ARG A 34 -7.20 3.82 -0.50
C ARG A 34 -6.54 3.91 -1.88
N ALA A 35 -5.29 3.49 -1.98
CA ALA A 35 -4.55 3.46 -3.24
C ALA A 35 -5.23 2.58 -4.29
N LEU A 36 -5.77 1.42 -3.91
CA LEU A 36 -6.56 0.55 -4.80
C LEU A 36 -7.78 1.28 -5.37
N VAL A 37 -8.59 1.90 -4.50
CA VAL A 37 -9.81 2.61 -4.90
C VAL A 37 -9.48 3.80 -5.81
N ASP A 38 -8.44 4.57 -5.47
CA ASP A 38 -8.02 5.71 -6.27
C ASP A 38 -7.45 5.28 -7.63
N CYS A 39 -6.77 4.12 -7.70
CA CYS A 39 -6.34 3.52 -8.95
C CYS A 39 -7.54 3.11 -9.83
N ALA A 40 -8.52 2.42 -9.24
CA ALA A 40 -9.73 2.00 -9.95
C ALA A 40 -10.52 3.19 -10.51
N LYS A 41 -10.70 4.25 -9.70
CA LYS A 41 -11.35 5.49 -10.15
C LYS A 41 -10.61 6.14 -11.33
N ARG A 42 -9.27 6.21 -11.27
CA ARG A 42 -8.46 6.77 -12.36
C ARG A 42 -8.57 5.93 -13.64
N HIS A 43 -8.52 4.60 -13.52
CA HIS A 43 -8.70 3.71 -14.68
C HIS A 43 -10.08 3.89 -15.32
N HIS A 44 -11.14 3.88 -14.51
CA HIS A 44 -12.50 4.06 -15.01
C HIS A 44 -12.69 5.43 -15.68
N ALA A 45 -12.16 6.50 -15.09
CA ALA A 45 -12.25 7.84 -15.69
C ALA A 45 -11.49 7.96 -17.03
N ALA A 46 -10.37 7.24 -17.18
CA ALA A 46 -9.57 7.26 -18.41
C ALA A 46 -10.17 6.38 -19.52
N ALA A 47 -10.89 5.31 -19.16
CA ALA A 47 -11.46 4.35 -20.11
C ALA A 47 -12.80 3.81 -19.58
N PRO A 48 -13.89 4.60 -19.64
CA PRO A 48 -15.17 4.26 -19.01
C PRO A 48 -15.83 3.01 -19.61
N ASP A 49 -15.58 2.74 -20.89
CA ASP A 49 -16.16 1.61 -21.62
C ASP A 49 -15.32 0.32 -21.52
N VAL A 50 -14.15 0.37 -20.86
CA VAL A 50 -13.29 -0.80 -20.67
C VAL A 50 -13.66 -1.49 -19.35
N PRO A 51 -14.04 -2.78 -19.36
CA PRO A 51 -14.36 -3.51 -18.14
C PRO A 51 -13.18 -3.58 -17.17
N LEU A 52 -13.43 -3.33 -15.89
CA LEU A 52 -12.45 -3.47 -14.80
C LEU A 52 -12.82 -4.68 -13.92
N GLY A 53 -11.90 -5.62 -13.77
CA GLY A 53 -12.00 -6.75 -12.84
C GLY A 53 -11.33 -6.46 -11.50
N VAL A 54 -11.93 -6.93 -10.41
CA VAL A 54 -11.36 -6.87 -9.06
C VAL A 54 -11.44 -8.25 -8.43
N ILE A 55 -10.33 -8.73 -7.87
CA ILE A 55 -10.25 -10.01 -7.16
C ILE A 55 -9.99 -9.73 -5.69
N PHE A 56 -10.74 -10.42 -4.84
CA PHE A 56 -10.46 -10.50 -3.40
C PHE A 56 -9.90 -11.87 -3.09
N VAL A 57 -8.75 -11.90 -2.45
CA VAL A 57 -8.07 -13.11 -1.97
C VAL A 57 -8.04 -13.03 -0.45
N ASP A 58 -8.44 -14.11 0.20
CA ASP A 58 -8.33 -14.28 1.66
C ASP A 58 -7.39 -15.44 1.98
N LEU A 59 -6.80 -15.42 3.17
CA LEU A 59 -5.93 -16.49 3.64
C LEU A 59 -6.74 -17.47 4.50
N ASP A 60 -7.05 -18.63 3.94
CA ASP A 60 -7.77 -19.68 4.64
C ASP A 60 -7.07 -20.08 5.94
N GLY A 61 -7.82 -20.17 7.03
CA GLY A 61 -7.30 -20.59 8.34
C GLY A 61 -6.38 -19.56 9.02
N PHE A 62 -6.28 -18.33 8.52
CA PHE A 62 -5.39 -17.31 9.09
C PHE A 62 -5.62 -17.05 10.60
N LYS A 63 -6.89 -17.09 11.05
CA LYS A 63 -7.22 -16.99 12.47
C LYS A 63 -6.58 -18.12 13.30
N HIS A 64 -6.56 -19.34 12.79
CA HIS A 64 -5.96 -20.48 13.49
C HIS A 64 -4.44 -20.31 13.65
N VAL A 65 -3.77 -19.72 12.66
CA VAL A 65 -2.34 -19.35 12.76
C VAL A 65 -2.14 -18.35 13.90
N ASN A 66 -2.95 -17.28 13.95
CA ASN A 66 -2.87 -16.30 15.03
C ASN A 66 -3.13 -16.92 16.41
N ASP A 67 -4.17 -17.75 16.52
CA ASP A 67 -4.58 -18.33 17.79
C ASP A 67 -3.56 -19.38 18.30
N THR A 68 -2.86 -20.08 17.40
CA THR A 68 -1.91 -21.15 17.75
C THR A 68 -0.46 -20.66 17.89
N HIS A 69 -0.05 -19.69 17.06
CA HIS A 69 1.34 -19.25 16.94
C HIS A 69 1.55 -17.76 17.30
N GLY A 70 0.47 -17.04 17.62
CA GLY A 70 0.49 -15.63 17.96
C GLY A 70 0.49 -14.69 16.76
N HIS A 71 0.22 -13.41 17.02
CA HIS A 71 0.09 -12.39 15.98
C HIS A 71 1.36 -12.16 15.16
N ALA A 72 2.55 -12.25 15.76
CA ALA A 72 3.80 -12.10 15.03
C ALA A 72 3.99 -13.18 13.94
N ALA A 73 3.50 -14.40 14.17
CA ALA A 73 3.49 -15.45 13.16
C ALA A 73 2.47 -15.15 12.05
N GLY A 74 1.30 -14.63 12.41
CA GLY A 74 0.31 -14.13 11.44
C GLY A 74 0.87 -13.02 10.56
N ASP A 75 1.56 -12.04 11.17
CA ASP A 75 2.22 -10.95 10.45
C ASP A 75 3.24 -11.49 9.44
N ALA A 76 4.05 -12.47 9.83
CA ALA A 76 4.99 -13.12 8.92
C ALA A 76 4.29 -13.84 7.76
N VAL A 77 3.14 -14.46 8.00
CA VAL A 77 2.31 -15.09 6.96
C VAL A 77 1.74 -14.05 6.00
N LEU A 78 1.25 -12.91 6.50
CA LEU A 78 0.74 -11.82 5.66
C LEU A 78 1.84 -11.23 4.76
N VAL A 79 3.02 -10.99 5.31
CA VAL A 79 4.20 -10.53 4.55
C VAL A 79 4.57 -11.56 3.47
N ALA A 80 4.60 -12.84 3.83
CA ALA A 80 4.92 -13.91 2.90
C ALA A 80 3.88 -14.02 1.78
N ALA A 81 2.59 -13.90 2.07
CA ALA A 81 1.54 -13.92 1.07
C ALA A 81 1.66 -12.71 0.11
N ALA A 82 1.88 -11.51 0.66
CA ALA A 82 2.06 -10.30 -0.12
C ALA A 82 3.22 -10.37 -1.12
N LEU A 83 4.34 -11.03 -0.76
CA LEU A 83 5.49 -11.21 -1.64
C LEU A 83 5.25 -12.19 -2.81
N ARG A 84 4.16 -12.97 -2.79
CA ARG A 84 3.83 -13.99 -3.80
C ARG A 84 2.74 -13.55 -4.77
N LEU A 85 2.13 -12.39 -4.53
CA LEU A 85 1.14 -11.75 -5.40
C LEU A 85 1.84 -10.87 -6.45
#